data_AF-A0A1F7FDV2-F1
#
_entry.id   AF-A0A1F7FDV2-F1
#
_cell.length_a   1.000
_cell.length_b   1.000
_cell.length_c   1.000
_cell.angle_alpha   90.00
_cell.angle_beta   90.00
_cell.angle_gamma   90.00
#
_symmetry.space_group_name_H-M   'P 1'
#
loop_
_entity.id
_entity.type
_entity.pdbx_description
1 polymer ?
#
loop_
_entity_poly.entity_id
_entity_poly.type
_entity_poly.pdbx_seq_one_letter_code
_entity_poly.pdbx_strand_id
1 'polypeptide(L)'
;MKNILPVLALTLLAVLFVLPQESHAKKVKKIVHVLAPFTPILEERRPESPIIVQAKKGDRFPLVQEGEYWAQVYIPEKDEVGWIEIGLETKKIEVLDSDSRLPFLRDILIFAIILGAIGIVVLIMRNYHEAKRKKALESVGGAGEGR
;
A
#
# COMPACT_ATOMS: atom_id res chain seq x y z
N MET A 1 -18.74 35.93 -6.52
CA MET A 1 -17.90 35.06 -5.66
C MET A 1 -18.67 33.91 -4.98
N LYS A 2 -19.90 33.56 -5.40
CA LYS A 2 -20.73 32.53 -4.72
C LYS A 2 -20.42 31.07 -5.11
N ASN A 3 -19.62 30.82 -6.14
CA ASN A 3 -19.45 29.47 -6.71
C ASN A 3 -18.15 28.76 -6.27
N ILE A 4 -17.35 29.38 -5.40
CA ILE A 4 -16.03 28.85 -5.00
C ILE A 4 -16.18 27.83 -3.85
N LEU A 5 -17.19 28.02 -3.01
CA LEU A 5 -17.49 27.18 -1.85
C LEU A 5 -17.77 25.70 -2.21
N PRO A 6 -18.60 25.35 -3.22
CA PRO A 6 -18.83 23.95 -3.58
C PRO A 6 -17.58 23.28 -4.18
N VAL A 7 -16.73 24.03 -4.89
CA VAL A 7 -15.51 23.49 -5.49
C VAL A 7 -14.49 23.15 -4.40
N LEU A 8 -14.33 24.01 -3.38
CA LEU A 8 -13.49 23.75 -2.21
C LEU A 8 -13.98 22.57 -1.37
N ALA A 9 -15.30 22.43 -1.20
CA ALA A 9 -15.88 21.30 -0.47
C ALA A 9 -15.66 19.97 -1.21
N LEU A 10 -15.77 19.96 -2.54
CA LEU A 10 -15.55 18.76 -3.35
C LEU A 10 -14.08 18.33 -3.35
N THR A 11 -13.14 19.27 -3.41
CA THR A 11 -11.71 18.95 -3.31
C THR A 11 -11.33 18.49 -1.92
N LEU A 12 -11.86 19.11 -0.85
CA LEU A 12 -11.61 18.64 0.51
C LEU A 12 -12.16 17.22 0.75
N LEU A 13 -13.34 16.91 0.19
CA LEU A 13 -13.93 15.58 0.25
C LEU A 13 -13.11 14.54 -0.53
N ALA A 14 -12.60 14.91 -1.71
CA ALA A 14 -11.69 14.05 -2.48
C ALA A 14 -10.37 13.79 -1.72
N VAL A 15 -9.83 14.81 -1.05
CA VAL A 15 -8.63 14.66 -0.20
C VAL A 15 -8.91 13.73 0.99
N LEU A 16 -10.07 13.85 1.64
CA LEU A 16 -10.48 12.97 2.75
C LEU A 16 -10.68 11.51 2.31
N PHE A 17 -11.06 11.26 1.05
CA PHE A 17 -11.14 9.89 0.48
C PHE A 17 -9.78 9.32 0.07
N VAL A 18 -8.79 10.18 -0.17
CA VAL A 18 -7.41 9.78 -0.49
C VAL A 18 -6.56 9.59 0.78
N LEU A 19 -7.02 10.10 1.93
CA LEU A 19 -6.39 9.76 3.21
C LEU A 19 -6.43 8.24 3.37
N PRO A 20 -5.27 7.59 3.59
CA PRO A 20 -5.23 6.16 3.84
C PRO A 20 -6.08 5.92 5.08
N GLN A 21 -7.23 5.28 4.90
CA GLN A 21 -7.93 4.70 6.02
C GLN A 21 -6.93 3.73 6.63
N GLU A 22 -6.42 4.06 7.81
CA GLU A 22 -5.61 3.15 8.60
C GLU A 22 -6.54 2.01 9.03
N SER A 23 -6.77 1.09 8.09
CA SER A 23 -7.40 -0.18 8.35
C SER A 23 -6.47 -0.89 9.32
N HIS A 24 -6.88 -0.89 10.59
CA HIS A 24 -6.39 -1.73 11.69
C HIS A 24 -5.33 -2.73 11.23
N ALA A 25 -4.06 -2.37 11.45
CA ALA A 25 -2.89 -3.23 11.41
C ALA A 25 -3.00 -4.38 10.39
N LYS A 26 -2.72 -4.08 9.11
CA LYS A 26 -2.28 -5.11 8.16
C LYS A 26 -1.03 -5.76 8.77
N LYS A 27 -1.22 -6.86 9.49
CA LYS A 27 -0.15 -7.68 10.07
C LYS A 27 0.72 -8.06 8.87
N VAL A 28 1.85 -7.39 8.69
CA VAL A 28 2.80 -7.67 7.60
C VAL A 28 3.06 -9.16 7.68
N LYS A 29 2.55 -9.90 6.68
CA LYS A 29 2.55 -11.36 6.70
C LYS A 29 3.94 -11.80 6.32
N LYS A 30 4.86 -11.74 7.29
CA LYS A 30 6.21 -12.29 7.16
C LYS A 30 6.10 -13.75 6.70
N ILE A 31 6.99 -14.18 5.82
CA ILE A 31 7.04 -15.54 5.29
C ILE A 31 8.34 -16.17 5.71
N VAL A 32 8.26 -17.36 6.28
CA VAL A 32 9.38 -18.26 6.56
C VAL A 32 9.68 -19.04 5.28
N HIS A 33 10.87 -18.84 4.72
CA HIS A 33 11.39 -19.58 3.58
C HIS A 33 12.38 -20.64 4.05
N VAL A 34 12.10 -21.90 3.75
CA VAL A 34 12.94 -23.03 4.18
C VAL A 34 14.13 -23.19 3.22
N LEU A 35 15.34 -23.05 3.74
CA LEU A 35 16.59 -23.14 2.96
C LEU A 35 17.26 -24.52 3.09
N ALA A 36 17.03 -25.21 4.20
CA ALA A 36 17.55 -26.56 4.42
C ALA A 36 16.79 -27.60 3.57
N PRO A 37 17.45 -28.71 3.15
CA PRO A 37 16.81 -29.76 2.35
C PRO A 37 15.53 -30.31 2.96
N PHE A 38 15.58 -30.54 4.28
CA PHE A 38 14.45 -30.99 5.09
C PHE A 38 14.49 -30.28 6.44
N THR A 39 13.33 -29.87 6.96
CA THR A 39 13.20 -29.31 8.31
C THR A 39 11.86 -29.71 8.90
N PRO A 40 11.83 -30.33 10.08
CA PRO A 40 10.57 -30.69 10.72
C PRO A 40 9.86 -29.44 11.26
N ILE A 41 8.54 -29.40 11.08
CA ILE A 41 7.64 -28.48 11.77
C ILE A 41 6.97 -29.29 12.89
N LEU A 42 7.14 -28.82 14.12
CA LEU A 42 6.76 -29.52 15.35
C LEU A 42 5.48 -28.93 15.95
N GLU A 43 4.78 -29.72 16.75
CA GLU A 43 3.57 -29.26 17.46
C GLU A 43 3.88 -28.29 18.60
N GLU A 44 5.03 -28.48 19.27
CA GLU A 44 5.50 -27.68 20.40
C GLU A 44 6.94 -27.19 20.20
N ARG A 45 7.35 -26.17 20.97
CA ARG A 45 8.72 -25.60 20.99
C ARG A 45 9.73 -26.50 21.71
N ARG A 46 9.84 -27.76 21.31
CA ARG A 46 10.83 -28.71 21.86
C ARG A 46 11.22 -29.77 20.82
N PRO A 47 12.50 -30.19 20.75
CA PRO A 47 12.98 -31.15 19.74
C PRO A 47 12.27 -32.51 19.75
N GLU A 48 11.75 -32.93 20.89
CA GLU A 48 11.08 -34.23 21.08
C GLU A 48 9.58 -34.20 20.72
N SER A 49 9.07 -33.03 20.31
CA SER A 49 7.66 -32.87 19.94
C SER A 49 7.32 -33.65 18.66
N PRO A 50 6.08 -34.15 18.53
CA PRO A 50 5.61 -34.75 17.30
C PRO A 50 5.79 -33.84 16.08
N ILE A 51 6.20 -34.43 14.96
CA ILE A 51 6.35 -33.74 13.68
C ILE A 51 4.97 -33.65 13.01
N ILE A 52 4.48 -32.43 12.75
CA ILE A 52 3.25 -32.19 12.00
C ILE A 52 3.50 -32.35 10.49
N VAL A 53 4.57 -31.72 10.00
CA VAL A 53 4.99 -31.72 8.58
C VAL A 53 6.51 -31.73 8.49
N GLN A 54 7.06 -32.45 7.51
CA GLN A 54 8.45 -32.32 7.12
C GLN A 54 8.57 -31.36 5.92
N ALA A 55 8.91 -30.10 6.22
CA ALA A 55 9.11 -29.08 5.20
C ALA A 55 10.39 -29.35 4.39
N LYS A 56 10.38 -28.95 3.12
CA LYS A 56 11.47 -29.10 2.16
C LYS A 56 12.03 -27.75 1.74
N LYS A 57 13.25 -27.75 1.19
CA LYS A 57 13.87 -26.55 0.62
C LYS A 57 12.94 -25.89 -0.41
N GLY A 58 12.72 -24.60 -0.25
CA GLY A 58 11.85 -23.79 -1.10
C GLY A 58 10.42 -23.63 -0.59
N ASP A 59 10.02 -24.41 0.43
CA ASP A 59 8.71 -24.26 1.05
C ASP A 59 8.58 -22.89 1.74
N ARG A 60 7.36 -22.38 1.76
CA ARG A 60 7.04 -21.05 2.25
C ARG A 60 5.85 -21.11 3.19
N PHE A 61 6.05 -20.70 4.42
CA PHE A 61 4.99 -20.69 5.43
C PHE A 61 4.76 -19.28 5.96
N PRO A 62 3.50 -18.85 6.13
CA PRO A 62 3.23 -17.62 6.85
C PRO A 62 3.75 -17.67 8.28
N LEU A 63 4.52 -16.66 8.68
CA LEU A 63 4.95 -16.47 10.05
C LEU A 63 3.78 -15.97 10.90
N VAL A 64 3.51 -16.68 12.00
CA VAL A 64 2.51 -16.32 13.00
C VAL A 64 3.16 -15.56 14.14
N GLN A 65 4.30 -16.07 14.62
CA GLN A 65 5.09 -15.50 15.71
C GLN A 65 6.58 -15.72 15.45
N GLU A 66 7.37 -14.67 15.62
CA GLU A 66 8.83 -14.72 15.56
C GLU A 66 9.39 -14.91 16.97
N GLY A 67 10.39 -15.79 17.11
CA GLY A 67 11.16 -15.97 18.32
C GLY A 67 12.65 -16.10 17.97
N GLU A 68 13.50 -16.12 18.99
CA GLU A 68 14.96 -16.11 18.80
C GLU A 68 15.49 -17.42 18.18
N TYR A 69 14.99 -18.56 18.67
CA TYR A 69 15.41 -19.89 18.21
C TYR A 69 14.29 -20.65 17.49
N TRP A 70 13.07 -20.14 17.55
CA TRP A 70 11.87 -20.82 17.05
C TRP A 70 10.94 -19.80 16.40
N ALA A 71 10.43 -20.14 15.22
CA ALA A 71 9.32 -19.44 14.58
C ALA A 71 8.06 -20.29 14.66
N GLN A 72 6.93 -19.65 14.95
CA GLN A 72 5.62 -20.26 14.74
C GLN A 72 5.14 -19.95 13.33
N VAL A 73 4.75 -20.98 12.60
CA VAL A 73 4.29 -20.89 11.22
C VAL A 73 2.90 -21.48 11.06
N TYR A 74 2.12 -20.95 10.13
CA TYR A 74 0.82 -21.51 9.75
C TYR A 74 1.01 -22.48 8.59
N ILE A 75 0.32 -23.61 8.63
CA ILE A 75 0.37 -24.71 7.65
C ILE A 75 -0.98 -24.74 6.92
N PRO A 76 -1.11 -24.08 5.76
CA PRO A 76 -2.41 -23.94 5.10
C PRO A 76 -3.07 -25.25 4.69
N GLU A 77 -2.27 -26.27 4.36
CA GLU A 77 -2.77 -27.59 3.94
C GLU A 77 -3.46 -28.36 5.07
N LYS A 78 -3.14 -28.04 6.32
CA LYS A 78 -3.68 -28.69 7.52
C LYS A 78 -4.56 -27.78 8.38
N ASP A 79 -4.60 -26.48 8.06
CA ASP A 79 -5.25 -25.44 8.87
C ASP A 79 -4.76 -25.39 10.33
N GLU A 80 -3.46 -25.62 10.53
CA GLU A 80 -2.83 -25.70 11.85
C GLU A 80 -1.62 -24.77 11.96
N VAL A 81 -1.14 -24.56 13.19
CA VAL A 81 0.11 -23.84 13.47
C VAL A 81 1.15 -24.80 14.03
N GLY A 82 2.39 -24.61 13.65
CA GLY A 82 3.51 -25.41 14.14
C GLY A 82 4.76 -24.58 14.37
N TRP A 83 5.77 -25.20 14.97
CA TRP A 83 7.02 -24.58 15.36
C TRP A 83 8.17 -25.09 14.50
N ILE A 84 8.98 -24.17 13.99
CA ILE A 84 10.15 -24.47 13.19
C ILE A 84 11.38 -23.82 13.83
N GLU A 85 12.48 -24.57 13.92
CA GLU A 85 13.71 -24.10 14.55
C GLU A 85 14.48 -23.14 13.63
N ILE A 86 14.80 -21.96 14.14
CA ILE A 86 15.65 -20.95 13.48
C ILE A 86 17.08 -21.19 13.96
N GLY A 87 17.77 -22.15 13.32
CA GLY A 87 19.15 -22.47 13.69
C GLY A 87 20.10 -21.28 13.44
N LEU A 88 20.76 -20.79 14.50
CA LEU A 88 21.74 -19.69 14.46
C LEU A 88 22.96 -19.99 13.57
N GLU A 89 23.42 -21.24 13.56
CA GLU A 89 24.69 -21.58 12.89
C GLU A 89 24.53 -21.89 11.39
N THR A 90 23.32 -22.19 10.92
CA THR A 90 23.12 -22.75 9.56
C THR A 90 22.16 -21.97 8.67
N LYS A 91 21.64 -20.81 9.09
CA LYS A 91 20.64 -20.02 8.33
C LYS A 91 19.64 -20.93 7.62
N LYS A 92 18.98 -21.82 8.39
CA LYS A 92 18.05 -22.81 7.81
C LYS A 92 16.81 -22.16 7.22
N ILE A 93 16.52 -20.92 7.62
CA ILE A 93 15.30 -20.19 7.33
C ILE A 93 15.64 -18.73 7.04
N GLU A 94 14.93 -18.14 6.09
CA GLU A 94 14.91 -16.71 5.85
C GLU A 94 13.49 -16.18 6.09
N VAL A 95 13.36 -15.16 6.93
CA VAL A 95 12.09 -14.47 7.16
C VAL A 95 12.01 -13.29 6.20
N LEU A 96 11.17 -13.41 5.18
CA LEU A 96 10.96 -12.39 4.16
C LEU A 96 9.69 -11.58 4.47
N ASP A 97 9.78 -10.25 4.42
CA ASP A 97 8.59 -9.40 4.46
C ASP A 97 7.83 -9.49 3.14
N SER A 98 6.66 -10.14 3.18
CA SER A 98 5.82 -10.38 2.00
C SER A 98 5.26 -9.11 1.34
N ASP A 99 5.32 -7.96 2.01
CA ASP A 99 4.79 -6.69 1.51
C ASP A 99 5.73 -5.97 0.53
N SER A 100 6.87 -6.56 0.18
CA SER A 100 7.86 -5.96 -0.74
C SER A 100 7.42 -5.93 -2.21
N ARG A 101 6.21 -6.36 -2.55
CA ARG A 101 5.72 -6.41 -3.95
C ARG A 101 5.31 -5.03 -4.49
N LEU A 102 6.29 -4.13 -4.64
CA LEU A 102 6.22 -2.86 -5.40
C LEU A 102 5.73 -1.64 -4.58
N PRO A 103 6.42 -1.24 -3.50
CA PRO A 103 6.12 -0.01 -2.77
C PRO A 103 6.06 1.23 -3.69
N PHE A 104 6.85 1.22 -4.77
CA PHE A 104 6.93 2.32 -5.72
C PHE A 104 5.65 2.55 -6.54
N LEU A 105 4.84 1.52 -6.83
CA LEU A 105 3.62 1.71 -7.64
C LEU A 105 2.59 2.56 -6.92
N ARG A 106 2.46 2.38 -5.60
CA ARG A 106 1.56 3.19 -4.76
C ARG A 106 1.99 4.65 -4.80
N ASP A 107 3.27 4.91 -4.64
CA ASP A 107 3.80 6.27 -4.61
C ASP A 107 3.66 6.94 -6.00
N ILE A 108 3.96 6.22 -7.09
CA ILE A 108 3.74 6.71 -8.47
C ILE A 108 2.26 7.07 -8.71
N LEU A 109 1.32 6.23 -8.24
CA LEU A 109 -0.10 6.50 -8.40
C LEU A 109 -0.52 7.79 -7.68
N ILE A 110 -0.03 7.99 -6.45
CA ILE A 110 -0.28 9.21 -5.66
C ILE A 110 0.27 10.43 -6.40
N PHE A 111 1.50 10.37 -6.92
CA PHE A 111 2.07 11.46 -7.70
C PHE A 111 1.26 11.78 -8.97
N ALA A 112 0.78 10.75 -9.68
CA ALA A 112 -0.04 10.93 -10.88
C ALA A 112 -1.36 11.66 -10.57
N ILE A 113 -2.01 11.32 -9.45
CA ILE A 113 -3.24 11.98 -9.00
C ILE A 113 -2.97 13.45 -8.65
N ILE A 114 -1.89 13.74 -7.94
CA ILE A 114 -1.51 15.11 -7.55
C ILE A 114 -1.23 15.95 -8.81
N LEU A 115 -0.45 15.43 -9.75
CA LEU A 115 -0.14 16.12 -11.01
C LEU A 115 -1.41 16.34 -11.86
N GLY A 116 -2.31 15.36 -11.90
CA GLY A 116 -3.60 15.47 -12.58
C GLY A 116 -4.47 16.59 -11.98
N ALA A 117 -4.56 16.66 -10.65
CA ALA A 117 -5.32 17.70 -9.96
C ALA A 117 -4.76 19.10 -10.24
N ILE A 118 -3.43 19.27 -10.20
CA ILE A 118 -2.77 20.54 -10.55
C ILE A 118 -3.10 20.93 -11.98
N GLY A 119 -3.01 19.97 -12.92
CA GLY A 119 -3.33 20.20 -14.33
C GLY A 119 -4.77 20.71 -14.54
N ILE A 120 -5.74 20.10 -13.86
CA ILE A 120 -7.16 20.52 -13.90
C ILE A 120 -7.31 21.96 -13.39
N VAL A 121 -6.68 22.30 -12.26
CA VAL A 121 -6.74 23.66 -11.69
C VAL A 121 -6.18 24.70 -12.67
N VAL A 122 -5.03 24.42 -13.29
CA VAL A 122 -4.43 25.31 -14.30
C VAL A 122 -5.36 25.52 -15.49
N LEU A 123 -6.04 24.46 -15.94
CA LEU A 123 -6.96 24.52 -17.08
C LEU A 123 -8.20 25.36 -16.77
N ILE A 124 -8.76 25.23 -15.55
CA ILE A 124 -9.88 26.07 -15.07
C ILE A 124 -9.45 27.54 -15.01
N MET A 125 -8.27 27.83 -14.46
CA MET A 125 -7.74 29.19 -14.35
C MET A 125 -7.52 29.82 -15.73
N ARG A 126 -7.01 29.06 -16.71
CA ARG A 126 -6.85 29.51 -18.09
C ARG A 126 -8.19 29.90 -18.73
N ASN A 127 -9.17 29.01 -18.65
CA ASN A 127 -10.51 29.25 -19.21
C ASN A 127 -11.20 30.45 -18.55
N TYR A 128 -11.03 30.61 -17.24
CA TYR A 128 -11.55 31.77 -16.51
C TYR A 128 -10.90 33.09 -16.98
N HIS A 129 -9.59 33.08 -17.19
CA HIS A 129 -8.87 34.26 -17.68
C HIS A 129 -9.30 34.65 -19.10
N GLU A 130 -9.48 33.68 -20.00
CA GLU A 130 -9.98 33.93 -21.35
C GLU A 130 -11.39 34.52 -21.35
N ALA A 131 -12.30 33.97 -20.54
CA ALA A 131 -13.65 34.51 -20.40
C ALA A 131 -13.65 35.94 -19.85
N LYS A 132 -12.75 36.25 -18.90
CA LYS A 132 -12.58 37.61 -18.37
C LYS A 132 -12.06 38.57 -19.43
N ARG A 133 -11.09 38.16 -20.28
CA ARG A 133 -10.58 39.00 -21.37
C ARG A 133 -11.66 39.32 -22.41
N LYS A 134 -12.48 38.35 -22.81
CA LYS A 134 -13.58 38.57 -23.76
C LYS A 134 -14.57 39.63 -23.26
N LYS A 135 -15.01 39.51 -22.01
CA LYS A 135 -15.90 40.51 -21.38
C LYS A 135 -15.29 41.91 -21.31
N ALA A 136 -13.99 42.01 -21.06
CA ALA A 136 -13.29 43.30 -21.05
C ALA A 136 -13.28 43.94 -22.45
N LEU A 137 -13.04 43.16 -23.52
CA LEU A 137 -13.04 43.65 -24.89
C LEU A 137 -14.44 44.11 -25.34
N GLU A 138 -15.50 43.36 -25.00
CA GLU A 138 -16.89 43.75 -25.28
C GLU A 138 -17.26 45.08 -24.59
N SER A 139 -16.82 45.29 -23.34
CA SER A 139 -17.05 46.55 -22.62
C SER A 139 -16.33 47.76 -23.23
N VAL A 140 -15.21 47.54 -23.95
CA VAL A 140 -14.46 48.61 -24.63
C VAL A 140 -15.03 48.88 -26.02
N GLY A 141 -15.43 47.85 -26.76
CA GLY A 141 -16.00 47.99 -28.12
C GLY A 141 -17.38 48.65 -28.16
N GLY A 142 -18.26 48.33 -27.20
CA GLY A 142 -19.61 48.89 -27.14
C GLY A 142 -19.69 50.40 -26.83
N ALA A 143 -18.60 51.02 -26.39
CA ALA A 143 -18.55 52.46 -26.09
C ALA A 143 -18.34 53.33 -27.35
N GLY A 144 -18.00 52.76 -28.50
CA GLY A 144 -17.61 53.49 -29.70
C GLY A 144 -18.70 53.73 -30.75
N GLU A 145 -19.84 53.04 -30.67
CA GLU A 145 -20.80 52.94 -31.79
C GLU A 145 -22.04 53.86 -31.65
N GLY A 146 -22.01 54.80 -30.71
CA GLY A 146 -23.12 55.71 -30.40
C GLY A 146 -22.82 57.20 -30.63
N ARG A 147 -21.91 57.56 -31.53
CA ARG A 147 -21.59 58.96 -31.86
C ARG A 147 -21.67 59.23 -33.35
#